data_AF-A0A970XKT5-F1
#
_entry.id   AF-A0A970XKT5-F1
#
_cell.length_a   1.000
_cell.length_b   1.000
_cell.length_c   1.000
_cell.angle_alpha   90.00
_cell.angle_beta   90.00
_cell.angle_gamma   90.00
#
_symmetry.space_group_name_H-M   'P 1'
#
loop_
_entity.id
_entity.type
_entity.pdbx_description
1 polymer ?
#
loop_
_entity_poly.entity_id
_entity_poly.type
_entity_poly.pdbx_seq_one_letter_code
_entity_poly.pdbx_strand_id
1 'polypeptide(L)'
;DRLKGKKFGSTRRGIGPVYGDKYMKKTLKMGDLLYDDQLETKVSDLVEWKNLLFSAYGEKIELSSILEWLKKYSMILSPFVTNTGDILRKAEKEGKSILFEAQLGALRDVDYGILPYTTSSTTLASYAGIGSGVPELTPISVIGIVKAYSSCVGEGPFVSEMFGEDGNLLREAGGEYGAATGRPRRVGAIDIPATKYGILVQGATEIAITKLDILSCFKQIPVCTQYELEGKLISDFPYPSLLNKCQPHIEYLEGWSQDISDIRKFSDLPEAAQSYLLFLEKELGCKINYVSVGKERDQYLKMR
;
A
#
# COMPACT_ATOMS: atom_id res chain seq x y z
N ASP A 1 17.16 6.49 -3.83
CA ASP A 1 17.84 5.38 -4.53
C ASP A 1 19.01 4.90 -3.69
N ARG A 2 19.45 3.64 -3.83
CA ARG A 2 20.72 3.21 -3.25
C ARG A 2 21.86 3.58 -4.20
N LEU A 3 23.10 3.55 -3.71
CA LEU A 3 24.29 3.84 -4.49
C LEU A 3 24.40 2.96 -5.75
N LYS A 4 25.08 3.46 -6.78
CA LYS A 4 25.43 2.76 -8.03
C LYS A 4 24.22 2.21 -8.80
N GLY A 5 23.16 3.02 -8.94
CA GLY A 5 22.01 2.70 -9.79
C GLY A 5 21.05 1.63 -9.24
N LYS A 6 21.27 1.15 -8.00
CA LYS A 6 20.38 0.20 -7.33
C LYS A 6 19.11 0.90 -6.84
N LYS A 7 18.12 1.03 -7.72
CA LYS A 7 16.82 1.62 -7.42
C LYS A 7 15.94 0.60 -6.71
N PHE A 8 15.19 1.06 -5.71
CA PHE A 8 14.14 0.29 -5.05
C PHE A 8 12.75 0.90 -5.29
N GLY A 9 12.64 1.84 -6.24
CA GLY A 9 11.36 2.44 -6.64
C GLY A 9 10.80 3.50 -5.69
N SER A 10 11.65 4.22 -4.94
CA SER A 10 11.18 5.30 -4.05
C SER A 10 10.41 6.39 -4.79
N THR A 11 9.41 6.98 -4.14
CA THR A 11 8.68 8.16 -4.61
C THR A 11 9.51 9.44 -4.68
N ARG A 12 10.77 9.40 -4.18
CA ARG A 12 11.69 10.55 -4.10
C ARG A 12 11.15 11.73 -3.29
N ARG A 13 10.29 11.45 -2.30
CA ARG A 13 9.72 12.44 -1.37
C ARG A 13 10.40 12.49 0.00
N GLY A 14 11.57 11.88 0.17
CA GLY A 14 12.30 11.92 1.44
C GLY A 14 11.78 10.99 2.55
N ILE A 15 10.80 10.12 2.27
CA ILE A 15 10.19 9.22 3.28
C ILE A 15 11.23 8.36 4.01
N GLY A 16 12.08 7.65 3.27
CA GLY A 16 13.10 6.79 3.87
C GLY A 16 14.09 7.53 4.77
N PRO A 17 14.73 8.62 4.29
CA PRO A 17 15.57 9.47 5.13
C PRO A 17 14.89 9.96 6.42
N VAL A 18 13.64 10.42 6.35
CA VAL A 18 12.91 10.92 7.53
C VAL A 18 12.67 9.81 8.55
N TYR A 19 12.26 8.61 8.13
CA TYR A 19 12.10 7.48 9.05
C TYR A 19 13.44 6.99 9.62
N GLY A 20 14.51 7.00 8.81
CA GLY A 20 15.87 6.70 9.30
C GLY A 20 16.31 7.68 10.38
N ASP A 21 16.12 8.97 10.14
CA ASP A 21 16.41 10.05 11.08
C ASP A 21 15.61 9.92 12.38
N LYS A 22 14.33 9.54 12.31
CA LYS A 22 13.50 9.25 13.50
C LYS A 22 14.18 8.21 14.40
N TYR A 23 14.65 7.10 13.84
CA TYR A 23 15.31 6.05 14.62
C TYR A 23 16.73 6.43 15.07
N MET A 24 17.41 7.29 14.31
CA MET A 24 18.67 7.90 14.71
C MET A 24 18.52 9.03 15.73
N LYS A 25 17.28 9.41 16.07
CA LYS A 25 16.93 10.55 16.94
C LYS A 25 17.42 11.89 16.40
N LYS A 26 17.45 12.04 15.07
CA LYS A 26 17.91 13.23 14.34
C LYS A 26 16.78 13.83 13.50
N THR A 27 15.67 14.16 14.15
CA THR A 27 14.44 14.56 13.47
C THR A 27 13.74 15.70 14.20
N LEU A 28 12.86 16.40 13.48
CA LEU A 28 11.89 17.33 14.05
C LEU A 28 10.52 16.66 14.10
N LYS A 29 9.73 17.00 15.11
CA LYS A 29 8.32 16.64 15.21
C LYS A 29 7.46 17.87 14.95
N MET A 30 6.19 17.65 14.57
CA MET A 30 5.23 18.74 14.35
C MET A 30 5.08 19.68 15.55
N GLY A 31 5.21 19.17 16.77
CA GLY A 31 5.16 19.98 17.99
C GLY A 31 6.33 20.96 18.14
N ASP A 32 7.49 20.70 17.52
CA ASP A 32 8.64 21.62 17.57
C ASP A 32 8.33 22.95 16.86
N LEU A 33 7.36 22.96 15.93
CA LEU A 33 6.91 24.17 15.23
C LEU A 33 6.18 25.19 16.13
N LEU A 34 5.87 24.81 17.38
CA LEU A 34 5.22 25.68 18.36
C LEU A 34 6.21 26.42 19.27
N TYR A 35 7.51 26.12 19.17
CA TYR A 35 8.55 26.60 20.09
C TYR A 35 9.71 27.23 19.32
N ASP A 36 9.49 28.43 18.77
CA ASP A 36 10.44 29.15 17.91
C ASP A 36 11.84 29.25 18.53
N ASP A 37 11.93 29.56 19.83
CA ASP A 37 13.21 29.73 20.55
C ASP A 37 14.10 28.47 20.53
N GLN A 38 13.50 27.27 20.44
CA GLN A 38 14.25 26.01 20.40
C GLN A 38 14.40 25.47 18.98
N LEU A 39 13.52 25.88 18.07
CA LEU A 39 13.47 25.36 16.71
C LEU A 39 14.76 25.70 15.96
N GLU A 40 15.26 26.93 16.08
CA GLU A 40 16.48 27.37 15.38
C GLU A 40 17.70 26.54 15.79
N THR A 41 17.93 26.33 17.08
CA THR A 41 19.04 25.49 17.57
C THR A 41 18.93 24.06 17.06
N LYS A 42 17.74 23.43 17.17
CA LYS A 42 17.54 22.05 16.68
C LYS A 42 17.78 21.95 15.17
N VAL A 43 17.33 22.92 14.39
CA VAL A 43 17.53 22.95 12.94
C VAL A 43 19.01 23.12 12.60
N SER A 44 19.72 24.01 13.32
CA SER A 44 21.16 24.21 13.14
C SER A 44 21.93 22.89 13.32
N ASP A 45 21.71 22.17 14.43
CA ASP A 45 22.37 20.89 14.72
C ASP A 45 22.05 19.84 13.64
N LEU A 46 20.80 19.79 13.17
CA LEU A 46 20.39 18.87 12.10
C LEU A 46 21.04 19.22 10.77
N VAL A 47 21.11 20.51 10.41
CA VAL A 47 21.75 20.97 9.18
C VAL A 47 23.24 20.68 9.20
N GLU A 48 23.92 20.93 10.32
CA GLU A 48 25.34 20.56 10.50
C GLU A 48 25.53 19.05 10.27
N TRP A 49 24.74 18.22 10.94
CA TRP A 49 24.81 16.76 10.76
C TRP A 49 24.53 16.33 9.31
N LYS A 50 23.52 16.92 8.66
CA LYS A 50 23.17 16.58 7.27
C LYS A 50 24.23 17.02 6.29
N ASN A 51 24.90 18.14 6.53
CA ASN A 51 26.00 18.61 5.69
C ASN A 51 27.21 17.67 5.74
N LEU A 52 27.47 16.97 6.85
CA LEU A 52 28.48 15.90 6.87
C LEU A 52 28.14 14.80 5.85
N LEU A 53 26.87 14.38 5.76
CA LEU A 53 26.44 13.38 4.78
C LEU A 53 26.42 13.92 3.34
N PHE A 54 25.91 15.14 3.15
CA PHE A 54 25.73 15.73 1.82
C PHE A 54 27.05 16.15 1.18
N SER A 55 28.06 16.46 1.98
CA SER A 55 29.42 16.71 1.47
C SER A 55 29.97 15.53 0.66
N ALA A 56 29.62 14.29 1.03
CA ALA A 56 29.98 13.09 0.27
C ALA A 56 29.33 13.01 -1.13
N TYR A 57 28.28 13.80 -1.37
CA TYR A 57 27.61 13.96 -2.65
C TYR A 57 27.96 15.29 -3.35
N GLY A 58 28.85 16.10 -2.77
CA GLY A 58 29.19 17.43 -3.29
C GLY A 58 28.10 18.48 -3.07
N GLU A 59 27.18 18.23 -2.14
CA GLU A 59 26.02 19.08 -1.85
C GLU A 59 26.15 19.73 -0.46
N LYS A 60 25.50 20.88 -0.27
CA LYS A 60 25.43 21.58 1.02
C LYS A 60 24.06 22.23 1.21
N ILE A 61 23.49 22.04 2.39
CA ILE A 61 22.29 22.74 2.86
C ILE A 61 22.70 24.03 3.56
N GLU A 62 22.06 25.13 3.18
CA GLU A 62 22.21 26.43 3.85
C GLU A 62 21.15 26.57 4.96
N LEU A 63 21.60 26.81 6.20
CA LEU A 63 20.72 26.90 7.38
C LEU A 63 19.60 27.93 7.20
N SER A 64 19.93 29.12 6.70
CA SER A 64 18.97 30.21 6.47
C SER A 64 17.81 29.76 5.58
N SER A 65 18.08 28.99 4.53
CA SER A 65 17.05 28.50 3.61
C SER A 65 16.06 27.55 4.28
N ILE A 66 16.53 26.72 5.21
CA ILE A 66 15.68 25.79 5.96
C ILE A 66 14.86 26.53 7.01
N LEU A 67 15.46 27.51 7.71
CA LEU A 67 14.74 28.32 8.69
C LEU A 67 13.64 29.17 8.04
N GLU A 68 13.91 29.81 6.91
CA GLU A 68 12.91 30.56 6.14
C GLU A 68 11.76 29.66 5.68
N TRP A 69 12.08 28.47 5.19
CA TRP A 69 11.09 27.47 4.79
C TRP A 69 10.22 27.04 5.98
N LEU A 70 10.84 26.68 7.11
CA LEU A 70 10.13 26.27 8.32
C LEU A 70 9.24 27.38 8.86
N LYS A 71 9.73 28.64 8.91
CA LYS A 71 8.94 29.79 9.36
C LYS A 71 7.69 30.01 8.50
N LYS A 72 7.81 29.86 7.18
CA LYS A 72 6.68 29.99 6.27
C LYS A 72 5.61 28.93 6.55
N TYR A 73 6.01 27.67 6.72
CA TYR A 73 5.05 26.57 6.88
C TYR A 73 4.59 26.36 8.32
N SER A 74 5.37 26.74 9.33
CA SER A 74 4.94 26.71 10.74
C SER A 74 3.72 27.60 10.93
N MET A 75 3.72 28.82 10.39
CA MET A 75 2.55 29.72 10.44
C MET A 75 1.26 29.10 9.90
N ILE A 76 1.37 28.28 8.85
CA ILE A 76 0.21 27.62 8.21
C ILE A 76 -0.24 26.40 9.02
N LEU A 77 0.71 25.63 9.54
CA LEU A 77 0.44 24.32 10.15
C LEU A 77 0.17 24.39 11.65
N SER A 78 0.74 25.36 12.37
CA SER A 78 0.61 25.51 13.84
C SER A 78 -0.83 25.52 14.34
N PRO A 79 -1.82 26.14 13.67
CA PRO A 79 -3.23 26.06 14.09
C PRO A 79 -3.83 24.65 14.10
N PHE A 80 -3.25 23.71 13.35
CA PHE A 80 -3.70 22.32 13.25
C PHE A 80 -2.90 21.38 14.15
N VAL A 81 -1.80 21.84 14.76
CA VAL A 81 -1.00 21.03 15.68
C VAL A 81 -1.76 20.87 16.99
N THR A 82 -2.04 19.63 17.36
CA THR A 82 -2.79 19.29 18.57
C THR A 82 -2.41 17.89 19.07
N ASN A 83 -2.83 17.56 20.28
CA ASN A 83 -2.72 16.19 20.79
C ASN A 83 -3.78 15.31 20.13
N THR A 84 -3.41 14.67 19.03
CA THR A 84 -4.29 13.74 18.30
C THR A 84 -4.80 12.62 19.18
N GLY A 85 -4.02 12.19 20.17
CA GLY A 85 -4.43 11.11 21.06
C GLY A 85 -5.56 11.50 22.00
N ASP A 86 -5.60 12.74 22.48
CA ASP A 86 -6.71 13.22 23.32
C ASP A 86 -8.02 13.32 22.52
N ILE A 87 -7.92 13.73 21.25
CA ILE A 87 -9.07 13.77 20.32
C ILE A 87 -9.64 12.36 20.11
N LEU A 88 -8.77 11.39 19.83
CA LEU A 88 -9.18 10.01 19.57
C LEU A 88 -9.74 9.32 20.82
N ARG A 89 -9.10 9.49 21.99
CA ARG A 89 -9.63 8.99 23.28
C ARG A 89 -10.98 9.61 23.62
N LYS A 90 -11.17 10.90 23.36
CA LYS A 90 -12.45 11.57 23.59
C LYS A 90 -13.52 11.01 22.66
N ALA A 91 -13.21 10.84 21.38
CA ALA A 91 -14.14 10.25 20.42
C ALA A 91 -14.55 8.82 20.82
N GLU A 92 -13.60 7.99 21.26
CA GLU A 92 -13.88 6.65 21.77
C GLU A 92 -14.79 6.68 23.00
N LYS A 93 -14.48 7.52 24.02
CA LYS A 93 -15.30 7.67 25.24
C LYS A 93 -16.73 8.13 24.94
N GLU A 94 -16.91 8.91 23.88
CA GLU A 94 -18.22 9.36 23.41
C GLU A 94 -18.95 8.31 22.56
N GLY A 95 -18.38 7.12 22.36
CA GLY A 95 -18.96 6.03 21.58
C GLY A 95 -18.94 6.29 20.06
N LYS A 96 -18.06 7.17 19.57
CA LYS A 96 -17.96 7.46 18.13
C LYS A 96 -17.16 6.38 17.40
N SER A 97 -17.52 6.14 16.14
CA SER A 97 -16.72 5.31 15.24
C SER A 97 -15.45 6.04 14.80
N ILE A 98 -14.32 5.35 14.88
CA ILE A 98 -13.01 5.83 14.41
C ILE A 98 -12.60 4.94 13.23
N LEU A 99 -12.31 5.56 12.08
CA LEU A 99 -11.78 4.88 10.91
C LEU A 99 -10.31 5.25 10.74
N PHE A 100 -9.45 4.24 10.71
CA PHE A 100 -8.04 4.40 10.37
C PHE A 100 -7.83 4.10 8.89
N GLU A 101 -7.34 5.07 8.14
CA GLU A 101 -6.99 4.89 6.74
C GLU A 101 -5.50 4.52 6.63
N ALA A 102 -5.22 3.30 6.19
CA ALA A 102 -3.86 2.85 5.94
C ALA A 102 -3.36 3.34 4.57
N GLN A 103 -2.05 3.55 4.47
CA GLN A 103 -1.39 3.87 3.21
C GLN A 103 -0.54 2.69 2.74
N LEU A 104 -0.54 2.43 1.42
CA LEU A 104 0.14 1.30 0.76
C LEU A 104 -0.50 -0.05 1.16
N GLY A 105 0.23 -1.15 0.97
CA GLY A 105 -0.27 -2.49 1.24
C GLY A 105 0.80 -3.35 1.92
N ALA A 106 0.38 -4.51 2.45
CA ALA A 106 1.18 -5.39 3.29
C ALA A 106 2.57 -5.72 2.72
N LEU A 107 2.68 -5.98 1.41
CA LEU A 107 3.95 -6.34 0.77
C LEU A 107 4.94 -5.17 0.66
N ARG A 108 4.51 -3.94 1.00
CA ARG A 108 5.37 -2.76 1.12
C ARG A 108 5.72 -2.44 2.57
N ASP A 109 5.25 -3.22 3.53
CA ASP A 109 5.61 -3.06 4.93
C ASP A 109 7.13 -3.16 5.14
N VAL A 110 7.67 -2.39 6.06
CA VAL A 110 9.12 -2.38 6.31
C VAL A 110 9.65 -3.70 6.88
N ASP A 111 8.83 -4.41 7.65
CA ASP A 111 9.20 -5.66 8.34
C ASP A 111 8.65 -6.90 7.62
N TYR A 112 7.39 -6.82 7.17
CA TYR A 112 6.66 -7.94 6.57
C TYR A 112 6.56 -7.87 5.04
N GLY A 113 7.15 -6.85 4.42
CA GLY A 113 7.15 -6.68 2.98
C GLY A 113 8.35 -7.30 2.26
N ILE A 114 8.46 -7.00 0.97
CA ILE A 114 9.55 -7.49 0.12
C ILE A 114 10.77 -6.56 0.21
N LEU A 115 11.50 -6.61 1.33
CA LEU A 115 12.69 -5.77 1.55
C LEU A 115 13.78 -6.07 0.49
N PRO A 116 14.43 -5.07 -0.14
CA PRO A 116 14.41 -3.62 0.12
C PRO A 116 13.37 -2.81 -0.67
N TYR A 117 12.42 -3.47 -1.34
CA TYR A 117 11.38 -2.83 -2.17
C TYR A 117 10.16 -2.43 -1.33
N THR A 118 10.38 -1.92 -0.12
CA THR A 118 9.34 -1.56 0.84
C THR A 118 9.28 -0.05 1.04
N THR A 119 8.24 0.44 1.71
CA THR A 119 8.33 1.74 2.39
C THR A 119 9.17 1.58 3.67
N SER A 120 9.54 2.70 4.29
CA SER A 120 10.30 2.73 5.55
C SER A 120 9.40 2.82 6.79
N SER A 121 8.12 2.50 6.63
CA SER A 121 7.08 2.57 7.66
C SER A 121 6.30 1.26 7.75
N THR A 122 5.68 1.04 8.89
CA THR A 122 4.70 -0.04 9.04
C THR A 122 3.40 0.34 8.32
N THR A 123 2.89 -0.57 7.50
CA THR A 123 1.63 -0.44 6.73
C THR A 123 0.51 -1.32 7.29
N LEU A 124 0.80 -2.07 8.35
CA LEU A 124 -0.11 -3.00 8.97
C LEU A 124 -1.16 -2.30 9.85
N ALA A 125 -2.37 -2.84 9.88
CA ALA A 125 -3.49 -2.33 10.65
C ALA A 125 -3.20 -2.27 12.15
N SER A 126 -2.38 -3.19 12.67
CA SER A 126 -1.92 -3.18 14.07
C SER A 126 -1.14 -1.92 14.45
N TYR A 127 -0.58 -1.20 13.48
CA TYR A 127 0.12 0.06 13.73
C TYR A 127 -0.83 1.27 13.85
N ALA A 128 -2.12 1.12 13.56
CA ALA A 128 -3.08 2.24 13.51
C ALA A 128 -3.08 3.08 14.80
N GLY A 129 -3.22 2.45 15.97
CA GLY A 129 -3.19 3.13 17.26
C GLY A 129 -1.83 3.79 17.55
N ILE A 130 -0.74 3.07 17.33
CA ILE A 130 0.63 3.56 17.55
C ILE A 130 0.93 4.78 16.65
N GLY A 131 0.60 4.67 15.36
CA GLY A 131 0.83 5.70 14.35
C GLY A 131 -0.03 6.95 14.54
N SER A 132 -1.17 6.83 15.22
CA SER A 132 -2.10 7.94 15.49
C SER A 132 -1.94 8.57 16.88
N GLY A 133 -1.11 7.99 17.75
CA GLY A 133 -0.81 8.50 19.10
C GLY A 133 -1.68 7.92 20.22
N VAL A 134 -2.38 6.82 19.96
CA VAL A 134 -3.25 6.08 20.89
C VAL A 134 -2.96 4.58 20.82
N PRO A 135 -1.80 4.12 21.31
CA PRO A 135 -1.39 2.72 21.22
C PRO A 135 -2.36 1.73 21.86
N GLU A 136 -3.17 2.17 22.81
CA GLU A 136 -4.23 1.37 23.44
C GLU A 136 -5.45 1.13 22.52
N LEU A 137 -5.63 1.93 21.45
CA LEU A 137 -6.72 1.76 20.50
C LEU A 137 -6.31 0.83 19.37
N THR A 138 -6.87 -0.38 19.40
CA THR A 138 -6.67 -1.39 18.36
C THR A 138 -7.91 -1.50 17.47
N PRO A 139 -7.77 -1.57 16.13
CA PRO A 139 -8.91 -1.78 15.24
C PRO A 139 -9.68 -3.07 15.59
N ILE A 140 -11.01 -2.96 15.71
CA ILE A 140 -11.90 -4.11 15.95
C ILE A 140 -12.32 -4.82 14.65
N SER A 141 -12.25 -4.11 13.52
CA SER A 141 -12.45 -4.63 12.17
C SER A 141 -11.34 -4.08 11.28
N VAL A 142 -10.83 -4.96 10.41
CA VAL A 142 -9.78 -4.64 9.44
C VAL A 142 -10.26 -5.12 8.07
N ILE A 143 -10.56 -4.16 7.19
CA ILE A 143 -10.96 -4.42 5.80
C ILE A 143 -9.72 -4.43 4.92
N GLY A 144 -9.33 -5.61 4.44
CA GLY A 144 -8.25 -5.75 3.45
C GLY A 144 -8.73 -5.31 2.07
N ILE A 145 -8.11 -4.29 1.48
CA ILE A 145 -8.45 -3.83 0.12
C ILE A 145 -7.61 -4.60 -0.89
N VAL A 146 -8.28 -5.44 -1.70
CA VAL A 146 -7.66 -6.32 -2.68
C VAL A 146 -8.20 -5.95 -4.06
N LYS A 147 -7.32 -5.79 -5.04
CA LYS A 147 -7.77 -5.67 -6.44
C LYS A 147 -8.05 -7.07 -6.98
N ALA A 148 -9.00 -7.19 -7.90
CA ALA A 148 -9.29 -8.45 -8.61
C ALA A 148 -8.11 -8.95 -9.46
N TYR A 149 -7.03 -8.16 -9.60
CA TYR A 149 -5.79 -8.53 -10.26
C TYR A 149 -4.62 -7.85 -9.54
N SER A 150 -3.39 -8.29 -9.81
CA SER A 150 -2.21 -7.74 -9.16
C SER A 150 -1.66 -6.54 -9.92
N SER A 151 -1.16 -5.53 -9.20
CA SER A 151 -0.46 -4.40 -9.80
C SER A 151 0.68 -3.94 -8.90
N CYS A 152 1.79 -3.53 -9.50
CA CYS A 152 2.99 -3.12 -8.78
C CYS A 152 3.54 -1.81 -9.34
N VAL A 153 3.82 -0.85 -8.44
CA VAL A 153 4.53 0.40 -8.76
C VAL A 153 5.97 0.26 -8.32
N GLY A 154 6.91 0.54 -9.23
CA GLY A 154 8.34 0.48 -8.94
C GLY A 154 8.95 -0.92 -9.10
N GLU A 155 10.16 -1.05 -8.60
CA GLU A 155 10.99 -2.25 -8.73
C GLU A 155 10.60 -3.32 -7.71
N GLY A 156 11.07 -4.55 -7.95
CA GLY A 156 10.97 -5.68 -7.04
C GLY A 156 10.42 -6.95 -7.71
N PRO A 157 10.51 -8.10 -7.04
CA PRO A 157 9.90 -9.34 -7.50
C PRO A 157 8.38 -9.17 -7.70
N PHE A 158 7.85 -9.78 -8.75
CA PHE A 158 6.42 -9.86 -9.02
C PHE A 158 6.16 -11.16 -9.78
N VAL A 159 5.87 -12.22 -9.03
CA VAL A 159 5.84 -13.60 -9.57
C VAL A 159 4.73 -13.77 -10.61
N SER A 160 3.56 -13.20 -10.34
CA SER A 160 2.37 -13.24 -11.20
C SER A 160 2.33 -12.15 -12.28
N GLU A 161 3.45 -11.46 -12.54
CA GLU A 161 3.52 -10.42 -13.58
C GLU A 161 3.19 -10.98 -14.96
N MET A 162 2.33 -10.27 -15.69
CA MET A 162 1.93 -10.61 -17.05
C MET A 162 2.66 -9.72 -18.05
N PHE A 163 3.13 -10.34 -19.13
CA PHE A 163 3.83 -9.69 -20.24
C PHE A 163 3.02 -9.84 -21.54
N GLY A 164 3.39 -9.07 -22.57
CA GLY A 164 2.74 -9.17 -23.88
C GLY A 164 1.35 -8.57 -23.92
N GLU A 165 0.50 -9.11 -24.80
CA GLU A 165 -0.82 -8.57 -25.12
C GLU A 165 -1.76 -8.58 -23.91
N ASP A 166 -1.86 -9.69 -23.17
CA ASP A 166 -2.74 -9.79 -22.01
C ASP A 166 -2.35 -8.80 -20.89
N GLY A 167 -1.05 -8.62 -20.66
CA GLY A 167 -0.55 -7.63 -19.71
C GLY A 167 -0.84 -6.19 -20.15
N ASN A 168 -0.80 -5.91 -21.45
CA ASN A 168 -1.16 -4.59 -21.99
C ASN A 168 -2.67 -4.34 -21.89
N LEU A 169 -3.49 -5.33 -22.27
CA LEU A 169 -4.95 -5.29 -22.19
C LEU A 169 -5.41 -5.00 -20.75
N LEU A 170 -4.87 -5.73 -19.76
CA LEU A 170 -5.20 -5.52 -18.36
C LEU A 170 -4.77 -4.12 -17.86
N ARG A 171 -3.60 -3.64 -18.29
CA ARG A 171 -3.09 -2.32 -17.91
C ARG A 171 -3.96 -1.20 -18.45
N GLU A 172 -4.34 -1.30 -19.72
CA GLU A 172 -5.18 -0.32 -20.41
C GLU A 172 -6.59 -0.29 -19.81
N ALA A 173 -7.23 -1.46 -19.68
CA ALA A 173 -8.54 -1.58 -19.06
C ALA A 173 -8.53 -1.00 -17.63
N GLY A 174 -7.54 -1.36 -16.82
CA GLY A 174 -7.42 -0.92 -15.43
C GLY A 174 -6.96 0.52 -15.24
N GLY A 175 -6.58 1.24 -16.31
CA GLY A 175 -5.97 2.57 -16.21
C GLY A 175 -4.73 2.59 -15.32
N GLU A 176 -3.92 1.52 -15.37
CA GLU A 176 -2.82 1.28 -14.42
C GLU A 176 -1.56 2.10 -14.78
N TYR A 177 -1.68 3.42 -14.59
CA TYR A 177 -0.62 4.40 -14.81
C TYR A 177 -0.40 5.24 -13.54
N GLY A 178 0.82 5.76 -13.37
CA GLY A 178 1.15 6.66 -12.26
C GLY A 178 0.43 8.01 -12.42
N ALA A 179 -0.41 8.39 -11.45
CA ALA A 179 -1.23 9.61 -11.53
C ALA A 179 -0.43 10.90 -11.79
N ALA A 180 0.79 10.99 -11.23
CA ALA A 180 1.66 12.16 -11.40
C ALA A 180 2.68 12.03 -12.54
N THR A 181 3.01 10.81 -12.97
CA THR A 181 4.16 10.55 -13.86
C THR A 181 3.77 9.94 -15.20
N GLY A 182 2.54 9.45 -15.34
CA GLY A 182 2.07 8.70 -16.50
C GLY A 182 2.76 7.35 -16.70
N ARG A 183 3.68 6.94 -15.82
CA ARG A 183 4.44 5.70 -16.03
C ARG A 183 3.54 4.48 -15.90
N PRO A 184 3.66 3.49 -16.82
CA PRO A 184 2.89 2.26 -16.73
C PRO A 184 3.25 1.51 -15.46
N ARG A 185 2.24 0.97 -14.79
CA ARG A 185 2.43 0.03 -13.69
C ARG A 185 2.60 -1.37 -14.28
N ARG A 186 3.32 -2.20 -13.55
CA ARG A 186 3.39 -3.63 -13.80
C ARG A 186 2.05 -4.22 -13.36
N VAL A 187 1.51 -5.13 -14.14
CA VAL A 187 0.22 -5.78 -13.87
C VAL A 187 0.35 -7.28 -14.02
N GLY A 188 -0.54 -8.03 -13.38
CA GLY A 188 -0.47 -9.48 -13.33
C GLY A 188 -1.77 -10.10 -12.87
N ALA A 189 -1.84 -11.43 -12.97
CA ALA A 189 -2.94 -12.20 -12.40
C ALA A 189 -3.09 -11.91 -10.90
N ILE A 190 -4.28 -12.11 -10.34
CA ILE A 190 -4.38 -12.12 -8.88
C ILE A 190 -3.48 -13.22 -8.31
N ASP A 191 -2.76 -12.88 -7.25
CA ASP A 191 -1.73 -13.73 -6.67
C ASP A 191 -2.23 -14.30 -5.34
N ILE A 192 -2.70 -15.54 -5.35
CA ILE A 192 -3.31 -16.17 -4.17
C ILE A 192 -2.29 -16.29 -3.03
N PRO A 193 -1.07 -16.83 -3.22
CA PRO A 193 -0.08 -16.90 -2.13
C PRO A 193 0.23 -15.52 -1.52
N ALA A 194 0.50 -14.50 -2.34
CA ALA A 194 0.84 -13.17 -1.84
C ALA A 194 -0.35 -12.45 -1.20
N THR A 195 -1.56 -12.61 -1.75
CA THR A 195 -2.77 -11.99 -1.20
C THR A 195 -3.16 -12.62 0.13
N LYS A 196 -3.08 -13.95 0.24
CA LYS A 196 -3.33 -14.69 1.49
C LYS A 196 -2.34 -14.29 2.59
N TYR A 197 -1.06 -14.17 2.24
CA TYR A 197 -0.06 -13.62 3.15
C TYR A 197 -0.38 -12.19 3.59
N GLY A 198 -0.76 -11.32 2.65
CA GLY A 198 -1.15 -9.94 2.93
C GLY A 198 -2.35 -9.83 3.89
N ILE A 199 -3.38 -10.65 3.68
CA ILE A 199 -4.56 -10.78 4.57
C ILE A 199 -4.12 -11.21 5.97
N LEU A 200 -3.26 -12.23 6.05
CA LEU A 200 -2.76 -12.76 7.32
C LEU A 200 -2.00 -11.71 8.12
N VAL A 201 -1.01 -11.03 7.53
CA VAL A 201 -0.18 -10.06 8.26
C VAL A 201 -0.92 -8.76 8.58
N GLN A 202 -1.95 -8.41 7.80
CA GLN A 202 -2.86 -7.33 8.16
C GLN A 202 -3.77 -7.68 9.33
N GLY A 203 -3.98 -8.97 9.62
CA GLY A 203 -5.04 -9.42 10.52
C GLY A 203 -6.42 -9.05 9.98
N ALA A 204 -6.61 -9.13 8.65
CA ALA A 204 -7.86 -8.72 8.01
C ALA A 204 -9.02 -9.63 8.44
N THR A 205 -10.09 -9.00 8.94
CA THR A 205 -11.32 -9.68 9.36
C THR A 205 -12.26 -9.93 8.19
N GLU A 206 -12.13 -9.11 7.14
CA GLU A 206 -12.88 -9.16 5.90
C GLU A 206 -12.05 -8.50 4.79
N ILE A 207 -12.41 -8.75 3.55
CA ILE A 207 -11.81 -8.09 2.39
C ILE A 207 -12.86 -7.41 1.52
N ALA A 208 -12.41 -6.35 0.84
CA ALA A 208 -13.10 -5.70 -0.25
C ALA A 208 -12.35 -5.98 -1.55
N ILE A 209 -13.00 -6.65 -2.50
CA ILE A 209 -12.49 -6.80 -3.86
C ILE A 209 -12.81 -5.52 -4.62
N THR A 210 -11.83 -4.99 -5.35
CA THR A 210 -11.96 -3.76 -6.13
C THR A 210 -11.59 -4.01 -7.58
N LYS A 211 -12.13 -3.17 -8.47
CA LYS A 211 -11.86 -3.25 -9.91
C LYS A 211 -12.24 -4.59 -10.53
N LEU A 212 -13.33 -5.21 -10.09
CA LEU A 212 -13.81 -6.45 -10.69
C LEU A 212 -14.19 -6.23 -12.16
N ASP A 213 -14.78 -5.08 -12.46
CA ASP A 213 -15.19 -4.63 -13.80
C ASP A 213 -14.07 -4.69 -14.85
N ILE A 214 -12.82 -4.51 -14.41
CA ILE A 214 -11.65 -4.56 -15.29
C ILE A 214 -11.44 -5.95 -15.88
N LEU A 215 -11.78 -7.03 -15.15
CA LEU A 215 -11.62 -8.40 -15.64
C LEU A 215 -12.63 -8.77 -16.74
N SER A 216 -13.62 -7.92 -17.01
CA SER A 216 -14.56 -8.10 -18.13
C SER A 216 -13.87 -8.11 -19.49
N CYS A 217 -12.63 -7.64 -19.60
CA CYS A 217 -11.86 -7.71 -20.85
C CYS A 217 -11.37 -9.13 -21.21
N PHE A 218 -11.46 -10.10 -20.28
CA PHE A 218 -10.98 -11.46 -20.49
C PHE A 218 -12.12 -12.45 -20.78
N LYS A 219 -11.83 -13.39 -21.69
CA LYS A 219 -12.64 -14.62 -21.87
C LYS A 219 -12.26 -15.71 -20.87
N GLN A 220 -10.99 -15.75 -20.49
CA GLN A 220 -10.46 -16.62 -19.45
C GLN A 220 -9.57 -15.78 -18.54
N ILE A 221 -9.86 -15.81 -17.24
CA ILE A 221 -9.18 -14.97 -16.24
C ILE A 221 -8.03 -15.77 -15.65
N PRO A 222 -6.77 -15.30 -15.79
CA PRO A 222 -5.64 -15.95 -15.18
C PRO A 222 -5.61 -15.70 -13.66
N VAL A 223 -5.33 -16.74 -12.90
CA VAL A 223 -5.19 -16.72 -11.44
C VAL A 223 -3.91 -17.46 -11.08
N CYS A 224 -3.02 -16.81 -10.34
CA CYS A 224 -1.84 -17.48 -9.78
C CYS A 224 -2.24 -18.17 -8.47
N THR A 225 -2.48 -19.48 -8.53
CA THR A 225 -2.96 -20.28 -7.39
C THR A 225 -1.81 -20.75 -6.50
N GLN A 226 -0.65 -21.03 -7.10
CA GLN A 226 0.56 -21.49 -6.43
C GLN A 226 1.81 -20.91 -7.08
N TYR A 227 2.96 -21.08 -6.42
CA TYR A 227 4.26 -20.86 -7.03
C TYR A 227 4.96 -22.19 -7.27
N GLU A 228 5.67 -22.31 -8.38
CA GLU A 228 6.67 -23.35 -8.58
C GLU A 228 8.04 -22.84 -8.15
N LEU A 229 8.65 -23.52 -7.18
CA LEU A 229 9.98 -23.24 -6.67
C LEU A 229 10.80 -24.52 -6.70
N GLU A 230 11.86 -24.55 -7.53
CA GLU A 230 12.77 -25.69 -7.65
C GLU A 230 12.04 -27.02 -7.95
N GLY A 231 11.05 -26.95 -8.86
CA GLY A 231 10.23 -28.10 -9.29
C GLY A 231 9.16 -28.54 -8.30
N LYS A 232 8.91 -27.78 -7.23
CA LYS A 232 7.85 -28.04 -6.25
C LYS A 232 6.81 -26.93 -6.24
N LEU A 233 5.54 -27.32 -6.20
CA LEU A 233 4.45 -26.38 -5.99
C LEU A 233 4.35 -26.01 -4.51
N ILE A 234 4.32 -24.72 -4.22
CA ILE A 234 4.11 -24.14 -2.89
C ILE A 234 2.92 -23.18 -2.94
N SER A 235 2.09 -23.23 -1.89
CA SER A 235 0.93 -22.33 -1.75
C SER A 235 1.20 -21.15 -0.83
N ASP A 236 2.30 -21.21 -0.06
CA ASP A 236 2.68 -20.17 0.89
C ASP A 236 3.57 -19.12 0.22
N PHE A 237 3.41 -17.86 0.64
CA PHE A 237 4.31 -16.79 0.23
C PHE A 237 5.71 -17.03 0.84
N PRO A 238 6.74 -17.28 0.01
CA PRO A 238 8.04 -17.66 0.51
C PRO A 238 8.81 -16.44 1.02
N TYR A 239 9.95 -16.70 1.67
CA TYR A 239 10.86 -15.63 2.05
C TYR A 239 11.26 -14.78 0.83
N PRO A 240 11.29 -13.43 0.92
CA PRO A 240 11.39 -12.55 -0.25
C PRO A 240 12.57 -12.83 -1.20
N SER A 241 13.71 -13.29 -0.70
CA SER A 241 14.87 -13.64 -1.54
C SER A 241 14.62 -14.81 -2.49
N LEU A 242 13.58 -15.62 -2.26
CA LEU A 242 13.20 -16.75 -3.11
C LEU A 242 12.23 -16.36 -4.22
N LEU A 243 11.59 -15.18 -4.15
CA LEU A 243 10.54 -14.77 -5.11
C LEU A 243 11.04 -14.72 -6.55
N ASN A 244 12.28 -14.29 -6.79
CA ASN A 244 12.86 -14.26 -8.14
C ASN A 244 13.15 -15.66 -8.72
N LYS A 245 13.09 -16.70 -7.90
CA LYS A 245 13.23 -18.10 -8.33
C LYS A 245 11.87 -18.79 -8.50
N CYS A 246 10.80 -18.13 -8.09
CA CYS A 246 9.44 -18.67 -8.22
C CYS A 246 8.93 -18.42 -9.63
N GLN A 247 8.22 -19.39 -10.17
CA GLN A 247 7.38 -19.23 -11.36
C GLN A 247 5.90 -19.30 -10.95
N PRO A 248 5.00 -18.54 -11.58
CA PRO A 248 3.59 -18.61 -11.25
C PRO A 248 2.97 -19.90 -11.81
N HIS A 249 2.25 -20.65 -10.98
CA HIS A 249 1.33 -21.67 -11.45
C HIS A 249 -0.03 -21.00 -11.73
N ILE A 250 -0.37 -20.87 -13.02
CA ILE A 250 -1.58 -20.16 -13.47
C ILE A 250 -2.69 -21.14 -13.78
N GLU A 251 -3.84 -20.94 -13.14
CA GLU A 251 -5.11 -21.54 -13.51
C GLU A 251 -5.98 -20.49 -14.22
N TYR A 252 -6.88 -20.95 -15.08
CA TYR A 252 -7.77 -20.10 -15.85
C TYR A 252 -9.22 -20.35 -15.44
N LEU A 253 -9.87 -19.30 -14.94
CA LEU A 253 -11.31 -19.30 -14.67
C LEU A 253 -12.08 -18.71 -15.85
N GLU A 254 -13.36 -19.04 -15.96
CA GLU A 254 -14.22 -18.47 -16.98
C GLU A 254 -14.38 -16.95 -16.78
N GLY A 255 -14.21 -16.18 -17.85
CA GLY A 255 -14.49 -14.75 -17.88
C GLY A 255 -15.91 -14.48 -18.37
N TRP A 256 -16.41 -13.26 -18.18
CA TRP A 256 -17.80 -12.92 -18.48
C TRP A 256 -17.99 -12.00 -19.69
N SER A 257 -16.96 -11.31 -20.16
CA SER A 257 -17.03 -10.47 -21.38
C SER A 257 -18.24 -9.51 -21.45
N GLN A 258 -18.69 -9.02 -20.29
CA GLN A 258 -19.90 -8.20 -20.12
C GLN A 258 -19.61 -7.04 -19.17
N ASP A 259 -20.18 -5.86 -19.45
CA ASP A 259 -20.13 -4.74 -18.52
C ASP A 259 -20.96 -5.03 -17.25
N ILE A 260 -20.32 -4.87 -16.09
CA ILE A 260 -20.90 -5.11 -14.76
C ILE A 260 -20.98 -3.83 -13.92
N SER A 261 -20.66 -2.67 -14.50
CA SER A 261 -20.43 -1.42 -13.73
C SER A 261 -21.67 -0.83 -13.06
N ASP A 262 -22.86 -1.20 -13.53
CA ASP A 262 -24.15 -0.80 -12.95
C ASP A 262 -24.74 -1.85 -11.98
N ILE A 263 -24.06 -2.98 -11.78
CA ILE A 263 -24.56 -4.04 -10.89
C ILE A 263 -24.43 -3.61 -9.43
N ARG A 264 -25.49 -3.86 -8.64
CA ARG A 264 -25.57 -3.50 -7.21
C ARG A 264 -25.92 -4.67 -6.28
N LYS A 265 -26.22 -5.84 -6.84
CA LYS A 265 -26.51 -7.07 -6.10
C LYS A 265 -25.66 -8.22 -6.61
N PHE A 266 -25.21 -9.07 -5.70
CA PHE A 266 -24.41 -10.25 -6.05
C PHE A 266 -25.15 -11.20 -7.02
N SER A 267 -26.45 -11.40 -6.82
CA SER A 267 -27.30 -12.24 -7.68
C SER A 267 -27.38 -11.78 -9.13
N ASP A 268 -27.13 -10.50 -9.37
CA ASP A 268 -27.29 -9.88 -10.70
C ASP A 268 -25.97 -9.94 -11.49
N LEU A 269 -24.86 -10.37 -10.86
CA LEU A 269 -23.59 -10.63 -11.53
C LEU A 269 -23.71 -11.82 -12.49
N PRO A 270 -22.94 -11.84 -13.60
CA PRO A 270 -22.77 -13.04 -14.41
C PRO A 270 -22.29 -14.23 -13.56
N GLU A 271 -22.75 -15.44 -13.87
CA GLU A 271 -22.40 -16.66 -13.11
C GLU A 271 -20.87 -16.88 -12.99
N ALA A 272 -20.13 -16.56 -14.05
CA ALA A 272 -18.67 -16.61 -14.06
C ALA A 272 -18.04 -15.61 -13.06
N ALA A 273 -18.59 -14.39 -12.94
CA ALA A 273 -18.12 -13.40 -11.97
C ALA A 273 -18.47 -13.80 -10.52
N GLN A 274 -19.65 -14.38 -10.31
CA GLN A 274 -20.03 -14.95 -9.01
C GLN A 274 -19.07 -16.09 -8.62
N SER A 275 -18.81 -17.00 -9.56
CA SER A 275 -17.92 -18.15 -9.35
C SER A 275 -16.48 -17.70 -9.06
N TYR A 276 -16.00 -16.66 -9.76
CA TYR A 276 -14.70 -16.05 -9.51
C TYR A 276 -14.58 -15.52 -8.07
N LEU A 277 -15.58 -14.75 -7.59
CA LEU A 277 -15.60 -14.22 -6.22
C LEU A 277 -15.65 -15.34 -5.17
N LEU A 278 -16.49 -16.35 -5.37
CA LEU A 278 -16.60 -17.49 -4.45
C LEU A 278 -15.33 -18.34 -4.42
N PHE A 279 -14.67 -18.50 -5.57
CA PHE A 279 -13.35 -19.12 -5.66
C PHE A 279 -12.32 -18.33 -4.86
N LEU A 280 -12.23 -17.01 -5.05
CA LEU A 280 -11.29 -16.17 -4.30
C LEU A 280 -11.55 -16.22 -2.79
N GLU A 281 -12.80 -16.12 -2.37
CA GLU A 281 -13.15 -16.17 -0.94
C GLU A 281 -12.69 -17.49 -0.29
N LYS A 282 -12.87 -18.61 -1.00
CA LYS A 282 -12.41 -19.92 -0.56
C LYS A 282 -10.88 -19.99 -0.48
N GLU A 283 -10.17 -19.62 -1.54
CA GLU A 283 -8.71 -19.76 -1.62
C GLU A 283 -7.97 -18.81 -0.66
N LEU A 284 -8.49 -17.59 -0.52
CA LEU A 284 -7.94 -16.58 0.40
C LEU A 284 -8.29 -16.88 1.87
N GLY A 285 -9.33 -17.67 2.12
CA GLY A 285 -9.78 -18.01 3.47
C GLY A 285 -10.27 -16.81 4.29
N CYS A 286 -10.70 -15.74 3.61
CA CYS A 286 -11.19 -14.51 4.23
C CYS A 286 -12.46 -14.05 3.52
N LYS A 287 -13.44 -13.59 4.30
CA LYS A 287 -14.76 -13.21 3.79
C LYS A 287 -14.65 -11.99 2.89
N ILE A 288 -15.24 -12.07 1.69
CA ILE A 288 -15.45 -10.93 0.81
C ILE A 288 -16.80 -10.31 1.17
N ASN A 289 -16.80 -9.06 1.63
CA ASN A 289 -18.06 -8.36 1.96
C ASN A 289 -18.41 -7.27 0.95
N TYR A 290 -17.41 -6.64 0.34
CA TYR A 290 -17.58 -5.56 -0.62
C TYR A 290 -16.92 -5.91 -1.95
N VAL A 291 -17.60 -5.61 -3.05
CA VAL A 291 -17.07 -5.79 -4.40
C VAL A 291 -17.33 -4.52 -5.19
N SER A 292 -16.26 -3.81 -5.54
CA SER A 292 -16.32 -2.66 -6.45
C SER A 292 -16.31 -3.14 -7.90
N VAL A 293 -17.26 -2.60 -8.66
CA VAL A 293 -17.48 -2.84 -10.09
C VAL A 293 -17.30 -1.55 -10.89
N GLY A 294 -16.63 -0.55 -10.32
CA GLY A 294 -16.36 0.70 -10.99
C GLY A 294 -15.64 1.68 -10.08
N LYS A 295 -15.42 2.89 -10.61
CA LYS A 295 -14.64 3.97 -9.98
C LYS A 295 -15.47 4.90 -9.11
N GLU A 296 -16.77 4.99 -9.37
CA GLU A 296 -17.66 5.91 -8.65
C GLU A 296 -18.05 5.37 -7.28
N ARG A 297 -18.40 6.27 -6.36
CA ARG A 297 -18.64 5.94 -4.94
C ARG A 297 -19.73 4.90 -4.72
N ASP A 298 -20.73 4.87 -5.60
CA ASP A 298 -21.87 3.94 -5.54
C ASP A 298 -21.67 2.69 -6.38
N GLN A 299 -20.59 2.59 -7.17
CA GLN A 299 -20.27 1.43 -8.03
C GLN A 299 -19.64 0.28 -7.25
N TYR A 300 -20.38 -0.20 -6.26
CA TYR A 300 -20.04 -1.41 -5.53
C TYR A 300 -21.31 -2.14 -5.08
N LEU A 301 -21.16 -3.43 -4.82
CA LEU A 301 -22.18 -4.27 -4.20
C LEU A 301 -21.66 -4.85 -2.90
N LYS A 302 -22.61 -5.21 -2.03
CA LYS A 302 -22.34 -6.04 -0.88
C LYS A 302 -22.62 -7.50 -1.24
N MET A 303 -21.71 -8.39 -0.89
CA MET A 303 -21.96 -9.84 -1.01
C MET A 303 -22.90 -10.33 0.10
N ARG A 304 -22.92 -9.64 1.24
CA ARG A 304 -23.69 -9.97 2.44
C ARG A 304 -24.14 -8.69 3.16
#